data_AF-A0A3D9C4V3-F1
#
_entry.id   AF-A0A3D9C4V3-F1
#
_cell.length_a   1.000
_cell.length_b   1.000
_cell.length_c   1.000
_cell.angle_alpha   90.00
_cell.angle_beta   90.00
_cell.angle_gamma   90.00
#
_symmetry.space_group_name_H-M   'P 1'
#
loop_
_entity.id
_entity.type
_entity.pdbx_description
1 polymer ?
#
loop_
_entity_poly.entity_id
_entity_poly.type
_entity_poly.pdbx_seq_one_letter_code
_entity_poly.pdbx_strand_id
1 'polypeptide(L)'
;MIPTNLILKNKIIIIFLLIVSSCKSTDNNISNIVTDEAEKMIENSSKIKSEDDVLCLYSTVRNNDSIVGIAYGMPTFEKNKYYLKKVSNTPLLIEKNIYLKYFKIENLNICNETKYFRGENYFPNIGEPYFVNIFIKNGKVQKVERQNIPEK
;
A
#
# COMPACT_ATOMS: atom_id res chain seq x y z
N MET A 1 42.26 -40.78 -14.17
CA MET A 1 41.06 -40.43 -14.96
C MET A 1 39.90 -40.20 -13.99
N ILE A 2 39.50 -38.96 -13.78
CA ILE A 2 38.33 -38.64 -12.95
C ILE A 2 37.10 -38.86 -13.84
N PRO A 3 36.10 -39.65 -13.43
CA PRO A 3 34.97 -39.97 -14.30
C PRO A 3 34.13 -38.72 -14.57
N THR A 4 34.04 -38.37 -15.85
CA THR A 4 33.35 -37.21 -16.45
C THR A 4 31.85 -37.13 -16.12
N ASN A 5 31.29 -38.19 -15.53
CA ASN A 5 29.87 -38.30 -15.16
C ASN A 5 29.46 -37.55 -13.88
N LEU A 6 30.41 -37.17 -13.01
CA LEU A 6 30.10 -36.41 -11.80
C LEU A 6 29.88 -34.91 -12.07
N ILE A 7 30.48 -34.38 -13.14
CA ILE A 7 30.44 -32.96 -13.47
C ILE A 7 29.06 -32.56 -14.04
N LEU A 8 28.38 -33.46 -14.75
CA LEU A 8 27.07 -33.17 -15.35
C LEU A 8 25.93 -33.17 -14.32
N LYS A 9 25.94 -34.09 -13.34
CA LYS A 9 24.90 -34.17 -12.30
C LYS A 9 24.87 -32.91 -11.41
N ASN A 10 26.02 -32.33 -11.10
CA ASN A 10 26.08 -31.10 -10.30
C ASN A 10 25.59 -29.84 -11.06
N LYS A 11 25.77 -29.77 -12.39
CA LYS A 11 25.30 -28.63 -13.18
C LYS A 11 23.77 -28.55 -13.27
N ILE A 12 23.08 -29.69 -13.32
CA ILE A 12 21.61 -29.74 -13.37
C ILE A 12 20.99 -29.33 -12.04
N ILE A 13 21.60 -29.73 -10.91
CA ILE A 13 21.15 -29.37 -9.56
C ILE A 13 21.24 -27.84 -9.34
N ILE A 14 22.29 -27.19 -9.84
CA ILE A 14 22.47 -25.73 -9.72
C ILE A 14 21.42 -24.95 -10.51
N ILE A 15 21.06 -25.41 -11.72
CA ILE A 15 20.01 -24.78 -12.53
C ILE A 15 18.64 -24.96 -11.86
N PHE A 16 18.38 -26.12 -11.26
CA PHE A 16 17.13 -26.35 -10.53
C PHE A 16 17.04 -25.48 -9.26
N LEU A 17 18.14 -25.33 -8.49
CA LEU A 17 18.21 -24.43 -7.32
C LEU A 17 17.99 -22.94 -7.66
N LEU A 18 18.37 -22.51 -8.85
CA LEU A 18 18.14 -21.14 -9.34
C LEU A 18 16.67 -20.90 -9.73
N ILE A 19 15.95 -21.94 -10.18
CA ILE A 19 14.53 -21.83 -10.56
C ILE A 19 13.61 -21.87 -9.32
N VAL A 20 13.99 -22.60 -8.26
CA VAL A 20 13.22 -22.57 -6.98
C VAL A 20 13.54 -21.35 -6.11
N SER A 21 14.54 -20.55 -6.48
CA SER A 21 14.76 -19.20 -5.92
C SER A 21 13.90 -18.15 -6.60
N SER A 22 12.77 -18.55 -7.20
CA SER A 22 11.69 -17.63 -7.57
C SER A 22 11.17 -16.96 -6.31
N CYS A 23 11.75 -15.78 -6.03
CA CYS A 23 11.20 -14.67 -5.28
C CYS A 23 10.26 -15.10 -4.14
N LYS A 24 10.81 -15.32 -2.95
CA LYS A 24 10.12 -14.79 -1.77
C LYS A 24 10.12 -13.28 -1.95
N SER A 25 9.03 -12.78 -2.54
CA SER A 25 8.79 -11.35 -2.66
C SER A 25 9.04 -10.72 -1.31
N THR A 26 9.86 -9.67 -1.32
CA THR A 26 10.05 -8.78 -0.19
C THR A 26 8.77 -7.95 -0.05
N ASP A 27 7.64 -8.61 0.23
CA ASP A 27 6.33 -7.99 0.35
C ASP A 27 6.26 -7.02 1.53
N ASN A 28 7.16 -7.16 2.51
CA ASN A 28 7.28 -6.25 3.65
C ASN A 28 7.75 -4.85 3.27
N ASN A 29 8.39 -4.65 2.10
CA ASN A 29 8.94 -3.32 1.80
C ASN A 29 7.84 -2.32 1.42
N ILE A 30 6.83 -2.75 0.66
CA ILE A 30 5.79 -1.84 0.17
C ILE A 30 4.82 -1.44 1.29
N SER A 31 4.33 -2.39 2.10
CA SER A 31 3.39 -2.05 3.17
C SER A 31 4.03 -1.15 4.25
N ASN A 32 5.32 -1.37 4.54
CA ASN A 32 6.09 -0.49 5.42
C ASN A 32 6.22 0.91 4.81
N ILE A 33 6.66 1.04 3.55
CA ILE A 33 6.76 2.36 2.90
C ILE A 33 5.41 3.09 2.87
N VAL A 34 4.31 2.38 2.58
CA VAL A 34 2.96 2.97 2.61
C VAL A 34 2.60 3.44 4.02
N THR A 35 2.93 2.66 5.05
CA THR A 35 2.68 3.02 6.44
C THR A 35 3.49 4.24 6.84
N ASP A 36 4.79 4.26 6.54
CA ASP A 36 5.70 5.38 6.82
C ASP A 36 5.25 6.68 6.13
N GLU A 37 4.77 6.59 4.88
CA GLU A 37 4.24 7.74 4.17
C GLU A 37 2.90 8.21 4.74
N ALA A 38 2.04 7.31 5.19
CA ALA A 38 0.82 7.66 5.91
C ALA A 38 1.14 8.38 7.24
N GLU A 39 2.15 7.92 7.99
CA GLU A 39 2.62 8.60 9.21
C GLU A 39 3.11 10.01 8.92
N LYS A 40 3.96 10.18 7.90
CA LYS A 40 4.42 11.51 7.45
C LYS A 40 3.27 12.38 6.99
N MET A 41 2.22 11.82 6.39
CA MET A 41 1.01 12.58 6.07
C MET A 41 0.33 13.13 7.31
N ILE A 42 0.16 12.29 8.33
CA ILE A 42 -0.45 12.66 9.61
C ILE A 42 0.35 13.74 10.35
N GLU A 43 1.68 13.67 10.29
CA GLU A 43 2.58 14.64 10.92
C GLU A 43 2.58 15.99 10.20
N ASN A 44 2.60 15.99 8.86
CA ASN A 44 2.70 17.22 8.07
C ASN A 44 1.34 17.90 7.82
N SER A 45 0.23 17.22 8.07
CA SER A 45 -1.10 17.86 8.13
C SER A 45 -1.20 18.73 9.40
N SER A 46 -0.73 19.97 9.30
CA SER A 46 -0.86 21.00 10.35
C SER A 46 -2.32 21.48 10.43
N LYS A 47 -2.95 21.26 11.58
CA LYS A 47 -4.18 21.96 12.04
C LYS A 47 -5.52 21.73 11.35
N ILE A 48 -5.63 20.99 10.25
CA ILE A 48 -6.95 20.57 9.73
C ILE A 48 -7.21 19.17 10.27
N LYS A 49 -7.79 19.05 11.47
CA LYS A 49 -8.28 17.76 11.97
C LYS A 49 -9.68 17.92 12.49
N SER A 50 -10.65 17.41 11.71
CA SER A 50 -11.92 17.00 12.30
C SER A 50 -11.69 15.65 13.00
N GLU A 51 -12.46 15.35 14.05
CA GLU A 51 -12.41 14.03 14.70
C GLU A 51 -12.75 12.88 13.72
N ASP A 52 -13.28 13.22 12.55
CA ASP A 52 -13.75 12.30 11.49
C ASP A 52 -12.73 12.07 10.36
N ASP A 53 -11.50 12.58 10.49
CA ASP A 53 -10.50 12.47 9.41
C ASP A 53 -10.00 11.01 9.24
N VAL A 54 -10.24 10.47 8.05
CA VAL A 54 -9.83 9.13 7.63
C VAL A 54 -8.80 9.23 6.52
N LEU A 55 -7.73 8.42 6.60
CA LEU A 55 -6.85 8.18 5.46
C LEU A 55 -7.39 7.02 4.62
N CYS A 56 -7.45 7.19 3.31
CA CYS A 56 -7.81 6.14 2.38
C CYS A 56 -6.63 5.82 1.47
N LEU A 57 -6.28 4.54 1.37
CA LEU A 57 -5.46 4.03 0.28
C LEU A 57 -6.37 3.75 -0.90
N TYR A 58 -6.02 4.32 -2.04
CA TYR A 58 -6.61 3.97 -3.33
C TYR A 58 -5.56 3.44 -4.27
N SER A 59 -6.00 2.69 -5.28
CA SER A 59 -5.10 2.19 -6.31
C SER A 59 -5.52 2.70 -7.68
N THR A 60 -4.53 3.09 -8.47
CA THR A 60 -4.71 3.40 -9.89
C THR A 60 -3.54 2.84 -10.70
N VAL A 61 -3.72 2.71 -12.00
CA VAL A 61 -2.67 2.27 -12.92
C VAL A 61 -2.34 3.43 -13.85
N ARG A 62 -1.07 3.81 -13.92
CA ARG A 62 -0.59 4.85 -14.85
C ARG A 62 0.68 4.37 -15.52
N ASN A 63 0.73 4.43 -16.85
CA ASN A 63 1.92 4.11 -17.64
C ASN A 63 2.54 2.73 -17.31
N ASN A 64 1.72 1.70 -17.09
CA ASN A 64 2.10 0.34 -16.68
C ASN A 64 2.74 0.20 -15.29
N ASP A 65 2.81 1.27 -14.50
CA ASP A 65 3.18 1.21 -13.09
C ASP A 65 1.91 1.08 -12.22
N SER A 66 1.99 0.23 -11.19
CA SER A 66 0.96 0.18 -10.15
C SER A 66 1.17 1.37 -9.23
N ILE A 67 0.15 2.21 -9.04
CA ILE A 67 0.19 3.32 -8.09
C ILE A 67 -0.66 2.96 -6.89
N VAL A 68 -0.08 3.09 -5.70
CA VAL A 68 -0.82 3.19 -4.45
C VAL A 68 -0.83 4.65 -4.04
N GLY A 69 -2.03 5.24 -4.04
CA GLY A 69 -2.28 6.59 -3.60
C GLY A 69 -2.71 6.62 -2.14
N ILE A 70 -2.21 7.58 -1.38
CA ILE A 70 -2.65 7.90 -0.02
C ILE A 70 -3.28 9.29 -0.06
N ALA A 71 -4.51 9.42 0.41
CA ALA A 71 -5.18 10.71 0.52
C ALA A 71 -6.05 10.77 1.78
N TYR A 72 -6.24 11.99 2.27
CA TYR A 72 -7.31 12.29 3.21
C TYR A 72 -8.65 12.26 2.51
N GLY A 73 -9.63 11.61 3.13
CA GLY A 73 -10.99 11.61 2.67
C GLY A 73 -11.74 10.37 3.14
N MET A 74 -13.03 10.56 3.40
CA MET A 74 -13.94 9.45 3.61
C MET A 74 -14.30 8.87 2.24
N PRO A 75 -14.14 7.56 1.96
CA PRO A 75 -14.67 6.95 0.75
C PRO A 75 -16.17 6.64 0.89
N THR A 76 -16.83 6.30 -0.22
CA THR A 76 -18.19 5.75 -0.19
C THR A 76 -18.17 4.37 0.49
N PHE A 77 -19.16 4.10 1.34
CA PHE A 77 -19.29 2.79 1.96
C PHE A 77 -19.60 1.71 0.92
N GLU A 78 -18.77 0.67 0.89
CA GLU A 78 -18.97 -0.52 0.10
C GLU A 78 -18.64 -1.74 0.95
N LYS A 79 -19.64 -2.61 1.13
CA LYS A 79 -19.55 -3.78 2.01
C LYS A 79 -18.38 -4.68 1.60
N ASN A 80 -17.53 -5.04 2.57
CA ASN A 80 -16.36 -5.90 2.39
C ASN A 80 -15.31 -5.42 1.36
N LYS A 81 -15.32 -4.13 1.01
CA LYS A 81 -14.35 -3.55 0.08
C LYS A 81 -13.04 -3.11 0.76
N TYR A 82 -13.12 -2.68 2.01
CA TYR A 82 -11.99 -2.07 2.71
C TYR A 82 -11.52 -2.92 3.90
N TYR A 83 -10.23 -2.89 4.17
CA TYR A 83 -9.59 -3.41 5.38
C TYR A 83 -9.13 -2.22 6.23
N LEU A 84 -9.16 -2.38 7.55
CA LEU A 84 -8.77 -1.32 8.47
C LEU A 84 -7.38 -1.58 9.06
N LYS A 85 -6.48 -0.62 8.90
CA LYS A 85 -5.23 -0.50 9.67
C LYS A 85 -5.29 0.78 10.50
N LYS A 86 -4.72 0.77 11.71
CA LYS A 86 -4.49 2.01 12.47
C LYS A 86 -3.06 2.47 12.23
N VAL A 87 -2.90 3.73 11.84
CA VAL A 87 -1.60 4.40 11.72
C VAL A 87 -1.59 5.53 12.73
N SER A 88 -0.78 5.39 13.78
CA SER A 88 -0.92 6.15 15.03
C SER A 88 -2.37 6.06 15.55
N ASN A 89 -3.09 7.19 15.65
CA ASN A 89 -4.50 7.25 16.03
C ASN A 89 -5.46 7.43 14.85
N THR A 90 -4.95 7.43 13.61
CA THR A 90 -5.75 7.69 12.40
C THR A 90 -6.13 6.37 11.72
N PRO A 91 -7.41 6.17 11.37
CA PRO A 91 -7.82 5.01 10.58
C PRO A 91 -7.29 5.11 9.14
N LEU A 92 -6.67 4.04 8.67
CA LEU A 92 -6.24 3.84 7.30
C LEU A 92 -7.12 2.76 6.65
N LEU A 93 -8.00 3.18 5.76
CA LEU A 93 -8.81 2.28 4.95
C LEU A 93 -8.00 1.79 3.75
N ILE A 94 -7.91 0.47 3.60
CA ILE A 94 -7.11 -0.19 2.56
C ILE A 94 -8.06 -0.93 1.62
N GLU A 95 -8.13 -0.55 0.36
CA GLU A 95 -8.92 -1.31 -0.63
C GLU A 95 -8.47 -2.79 -0.68
N LYS A 96 -9.44 -3.70 -0.83
CA LYS A 96 -9.23 -5.15 -0.83
C LYS A 96 -8.14 -5.62 -1.79
N ASN A 97 -8.04 -5.01 -2.98
CA ASN A 97 -7.01 -5.36 -3.95
C ASN A 97 -5.59 -4.96 -3.48
N ILE A 98 -5.43 -3.78 -2.86
CA ILE A 98 -4.18 -3.32 -2.24
C ILE A 98 -3.85 -4.24 -1.07
N TYR A 99 -4.83 -4.56 -0.23
CA TYR A 99 -4.65 -5.46 0.90
C TYR A 99 -4.12 -6.82 0.45
N LEU A 100 -4.81 -7.47 -0.49
CA LEU A 100 -4.44 -8.79 -0.99
C LEU A 100 -3.02 -8.82 -1.59
N LYS A 101 -2.58 -7.71 -2.16
CA LYS A 101 -1.29 -7.60 -2.85
C LYS A 101 -0.12 -7.24 -1.93
N TYR A 102 -0.35 -6.39 -0.93
CA TYR A 102 0.74 -5.80 -0.13
C TYR A 102 0.58 -5.96 1.38
N PHE A 103 -0.64 -6.11 1.91
CA PHE A 103 -0.89 -6.14 3.36
C PHE A 103 -1.43 -7.48 3.87
N LYS A 104 -1.56 -8.50 3.01
CA LYS A 104 -2.21 -9.78 3.34
C LYS A 104 -1.59 -10.46 4.57
N ILE A 105 -0.28 -10.32 4.74
CA ILE A 105 0.48 -10.89 5.86
C ILE A 105 0.18 -10.23 7.22
N GLU A 106 -0.40 -9.03 7.22
CA GLU A 106 -0.67 -8.25 8.44
C GLU A 106 -1.98 -8.67 9.14
N ASN A 107 -2.73 -9.64 8.58
CA ASN A 107 -3.96 -10.18 9.17
C ASN A 107 -4.99 -9.11 9.59
N LEU A 108 -5.15 -8.07 8.78
CA LEU A 108 -6.08 -6.97 9.03
C LEU A 108 -7.54 -7.42 8.94
N ASN A 109 -8.39 -6.77 9.72
CA ASN A 109 -9.84 -7.00 9.70
C ASN A 109 -10.50 -6.24 8.55
N ILE A 110 -11.54 -6.85 7.97
CA ILE A 110 -12.43 -6.16 7.04
C ILE A 110 -13.17 -5.04 7.78
N CYS A 111 -13.19 -3.85 7.19
CA CYS A 111 -13.88 -2.68 7.71
C CYS A 111 -15.32 -2.62 7.20
N ASN A 112 -16.27 -2.72 8.13
CA ASN A 112 -17.70 -2.47 7.88
C ASN A 112 -18.28 -1.39 8.82
N GLU A 113 -17.42 -0.64 9.51
CA GLU A 113 -17.83 0.45 10.41
C GLU A 113 -18.18 1.71 9.61
N THR A 114 -19.47 2.03 9.49
CA THR A 114 -19.99 3.11 8.63
C THR A 114 -19.45 4.51 8.97
N LYS A 115 -19.01 4.74 10.21
CA LYS A 115 -18.43 6.02 10.66
C LYS A 115 -17.17 6.46 9.89
N TYR A 116 -16.46 5.53 9.23
CA TYR A 116 -15.27 5.86 8.45
C TYR A 116 -15.58 6.20 6.98
N PHE A 117 -16.85 6.26 6.61
CA PHE A 117 -17.30 6.44 5.24
C PHE A 117 -18.18 7.68 5.11
N ARG A 118 -18.30 8.18 3.87
CA ARG A 118 -19.19 9.30 3.55
C ARG A 118 -20.61 8.93 3.97
N GLY A 119 -21.22 9.78 4.81
CA GLY A 119 -22.67 9.80 4.96
C GLY A 119 -23.33 10.31 3.67
N GLU A 120 -24.64 10.08 3.52
CA GLU A 120 -25.41 10.53 2.34
C GLU A 120 -25.32 12.05 2.10
N ASN A 121 -25.06 12.83 3.15
CA ASN A 121 -24.94 14.29 3.11
C ASN A 121 -23.49 14.80 3.05
N TYR A 122 -22.51 13.94 2.73
CA TYR A 122 -21.11 14.34 2.67
C TYR A 122 -20.85 15.28 1.49
N PHE A 123 -20.50 16.54 1.81
CA PHE A 123 -19.87 17.45 0.86
C PHE A 123 -18.35 17.31 0.97
N PRO A 124 -17.63 16.97 -0.11
CA PRO A 124 -16.17 16.94 -0.06
C PRO A 124 -15.66 18.32 0.27
N ASN A 125 -14.78 18.44 1.27
CA ASN A 125 -13.98 19.65 1.44
C ASN A 125 -13.11 19.81 0.20
N ILE A 126 -13.47 20.76 -0.66
CA ILE A 126 -12.74 21.08 -1.90
C ILE A 126 -11.56 21.99 -1.52
N GLY A 127 -10.55 21.40 -0.89
CA GLY A 127 -9.17 21.88 -0.89
C GLY A 127 -8.33 20.68 -1.30
N GLU A 128 -7.34 20.86 -2.18
CA GLU A 128 -6.59 19.71 -2.70
C GLU A 128 -5.92 18.97 -1.53
N PRO A 129 -6.40 17.77 -1.16
CA PRO A 129 -5.90 17.10 0.04
C PRO A 129 -4.43 16.80 -0.19
N TYR A 130 -3.57 16.93 0.83
CA TYR A 130 -2.22 16.40 0.74
C TYR A 130 -2.29 14.95 0.22
N PHE A 131 -1.63 14.66 -0.91
CA PHE A 131 -1.66 13.34 -1.52
C PHE A 131 -0.27 12.77 -1.80
N VAL A 132 -0.14 11.47 -1.60
CA VAL A 132 1.09 10.71 -1.82
C VAL A 132 0.84 9.62 -2.85
N ASN A 133 1.63 9.60 -3.92
CA ASN A 133 1.61 8.56 -4.94
C ASN A 133 2.87 7.70 -4.83
N ILE A 134 2.70 6.41 -4.58
CA ILE A 134 3.76 5.42 -4.48
C ILE A 134 3.75 4.58 -5.76
N PHE A 135 4.77 4.78 -6.60
CA PHE A 135 4.92 4.08 -7.87
C PHE A 135 5.63 2.75 -7.66
N ILE A 136 4.99 1.67 -8.08
CA ILE A 136 5.45 0.29 -7.87
C ILE A 136 5.59 -0.40 -9.22
N LYS A 137 6.80 -0.94 -9.46
CA LYS A 137 7.13 -1.74 -10.64
C LYS A 137 7.79 -3.03 -10.21
N ASN A 138 7.31 -4.15 -10.74
CA ASN A 138 7.83 -5.50 -10.43
C ASN A 138 7.93 -5.79 -8.92
N GLY A 139 6.93 -5.35 -8.14
CA GLY A 139 6.89 -5.56 -6.68
C GLY A 139 7.87 -4.69 -5.89
N LYS A 140 8.45 -3.64 -6.47
CA LYS A 140 9.37 -2.70 -5.81
C LYS A 140 8.92 -1.26 -5.97
N VAL A 141 9.03 -0.47 -4.91
CA VAL A 141 8.83 0.99 -4.98
C VAL A 141 9.92 1.60 -5.85
N GLN A 142 9.50 2.37 -6.86
CA GLN A 142 10.36 3.09 -7.78
C GLN A 142 10.49 4.56 -7.39
N LYS A 143 9.37 5.17 -7.00
CA LYS A 143 9.26 6.59 -6.71
C LYS A 143 8.14 6.84 -5.72
N VAL A 144 8.33 7.83 -4.85
CA VAL A 144 7.28 8.41 -4.01
C VAL A 144 7.14 9.88 -4.41
N GLU A 145 5.97 10.26 -4.90
CA GLU A 145 5.61 11.65 -5.17
C GLU A 145 4.66 12.16 -4.09
N ARG A 146 4.91 13.38 -3.63
CA ARG A 146 4.11 14.06 -2.60
C ARG A 146 3.65 15.37 -3.20
N GLN A 147 2.36 15.68 -3.13
CA GLN A 147 1.80 16.90 -3.72
C GLN A 147 0.87 17.57 -2.71
N ASN A 148 0.82 18.91 -2.70
CA ASN A 148 0.07 19.70 -1.72
C ASN A 148 0.48 19.43 -0.27
N ILE A 149 1.80 19.34 -0.04
CA ILE A 149 2.37 19.30 1.32
C ILE A 149 2.03 20.64 1.99
N PRO A 150 1.31 20.66 3.13
CA PRO A 150 1.00 21.90 3.83
C PRO A 150 2.28 22.64 4.23
N GLU A 151 2.31 23.96 4.03
CA GLU A 151 3.39 24.80 4.55
C GLU A 151 3.35 24.82 6.09
N LYS A 152 4.52 24.83 6.73
CA LYS A 152 4.67 24.73 8.19
C LYS A 152 4.25 25.98 8.93
#